data_AF-Q4U0V9-F1
#
_entry.id   AF-Q4U0V9-F1
#
_cell.length_a   1.000
_cell.length_b   1.000
_cell.length_c   1.000
_cell.angle_alpha   90.00
_cell.angle_beta   90.00
_cell.angle_gamma   90.00
#
_symmetry.space_group_name_H-M   'P 1'
#
loop_
_entity.id
_entity.type
_entity.pdbx_description
1 polymer ?
#
loop_
_entity_poly.entity_id
_entity_poly.type
_entity_poly.pdbx_seq_one_letter_code
_entity_poly.pdbx_strand_id
1 'polypeptide(L)'
;MTGTGGLLLLLSSWATISVATDVCSSFIWDAAALSGYCTTTGALAYRSPACSVYRLCNGNASPPLGSTMCATDRLFISLCADQPALTQCKKFQQAFSTPANFTACQASKAFKITSTSQVQNYMTTNCAGGHRMAGCERCNNTACDTPDPLLAYTDSCIDMLMGGCEPWENLCAAESPAAAQLLCLPASQRTPTTPGGGVSSSTPPPFSADPCVLDSTAPACKGYTYPDAAAGADIAKLCGSMPDMPGCAVVVACEEGSGQKVAAKYCRPFTLLATLCADMPGMRGCEAYKALCGKAGSVVAQCAEQRAIPGLPTWSVARNDVFSACDDHPMSACATCSSTDCPNPLGSLAGICHEMPNMAVCKDFWGFCNTAGAQDVAEWCAEDDSKYLPSMLMYFHQRTQELLLWKEWRPMTQGQYAGSVIAIVAMGVVTTGLKTLKGYLSLRWAHERAALGEAAPVPSSVWLPAREQLSEIAIKCGITGISLTLDYFMMLIAMTFNIGFFCAVIGGYVLGSMVFGHVLENYGAILHHERRVANAKARRGSGDALGANTADHKKGASSSAAAAANGSSTTRLTASDEEEEEEEEAFRVTVADADCNCVHSA
;
A
#
# COMPACT_ATOMS: atom_id res chain seq x y z
N MET A 1 11.51 62.35 -12.26
CA MET A 1 12.85 61.97 -11.77
C MET A 1 12.74 60.66 -11.01
N THR A 2 12.81 59.53 -11.72
CA THR A 2 13.07 58.17 -11.21
C THR A 2 12.99 57.22 -12.41
N GLY A 3 13.98 56.34 -12.61
CA GLY A 3 13.82 55.20 -13.53
C GLY A 3 14.86 55.04 -14.66
N THR A 4 16.16 55.05 -14.38
CA THR A 4 17.19 54.50 -15.30
C THR A 4 18.39 53.86 -14.58
N GLY A 5 18.33 53.63 -13.26
CA GLY A 5 19.46 53.11 -12.47
C GLY A 5 19.53 51.57 -12.31
N GLY A 6 18.50 50.82 -12.70
CA GLY A 6 18.41 49.37 -12.40
C GLY A 6 19.10 48.44 -13.40
N LEU A 7 19.29 48.86 -14.65
CA LEU A 7 19.77 47.96 -15.71
C LEU A 7 21.30 47.76 -15.70
N LEU A 8 22.05 48.73 -15.21
CA LEU A 8 23.52 48.68 -15.14
C LEU A 8 24.06 47.81 -13.99
N LEU A 9 23.27 47.57 -12.94
CA LEU A 9 23.65 46.68 -11.83
C LEU A 9 23.41 45.20 -12.15
N LEU A 10 22.46 44.87 -13.04
CA LEU A 10 22.25 43.49 -13.47
C LEU A 10 23.34 43.02 -14.44
N LEU A 11 23.81 43.88 -15.35
CA LEU A 11 24.85 43.49 -16.31
C LEU A 11 26.24 43.29 -15.67
N SER A 12 26.56 43.97 -14.56
CA SER A 12 27.83 43.76 -13.85
C SER A 12 27.87 42.46 -13.04
N SER A 13 26.73 41.99 -12.52
CA SER A 13 26.63 40.70 -11.83
C SER A 13 26.81 39.49 -12.76
N TRP A 14 26.37 39.59 -14.02
CA TRP A 14 26.54 38.48 -14.98
C TRP A 14 27.99 38.35 -15.47
N ALA A 15 28.71 39.46 -15.59
CA ALA A 15 30.11 39.46 -15.99
C ALA A 15 31.04 38.87 -14.90
N THR A 16 30.76 39.09 -13.61
CA THR A 16 31.56 38.52 -12.51
C THR A 16 31.31 37.04 -12.29
N ILE A 17 30.08 36.55 -12.51
CA ILE A 17 29.75 35.12 -12.41
C ILE A 17 30.46 34.30 -13.49
N SER A 18 30.52 34.81 -14.74
CA SER A 18 31.16 34.08 -15.86
C SER A 18 32.68 33.90 -15.68
N VAL A 19 33.37 34.88 -15.08
CA VAL A 19 34.83 34.77 -14.82
C VAL A 19 35.12 33.78 -13.68
N ALA A 20 34.24 33.68 -12.68
CA ALA A 20 34.42 32.76 -11.56
C ALA A 20 34.26 31.29 -11.98
N THR A 21 33.34 30.98 -12.89
CA THR A 21 33.16 29.63 -13.43
C THR A 21 34.34 29.15 -14.26
N ASP A 22 35.04 30.08 -14.92
CA ASP A 22 36.19 29.76 -15.79
C ASP A 22 37.40 29.33 -14.95
N VAL A 23 37.71 30.03 -13.86
CA VAL A 23 38.81 29.64 -12.94
C VAL A 23 38.53 28.32 -12.23
N CYS A 24 37.27 28.07 -11.85
CA CYS A 24 36.86 26.85 -11.14
C CYS A 24 36.97 25.57 -11.99
N SER A 25 36.98 25.71 -13.32
CA SER A 25 37.07 24.60 -14.28
C SER A 25 38.44 24.49 -14.95
N SER A 26 39.18 25.60 -15.06
CA SER A 26 40.51 25.65 -15.69
C SER A 26 41.69 25.45 -14.72
N PHE A 27 41.47 25.50 -13.40
CA PHE A 27 42.56 25.29 -12.44
C PHE A 27 43.10 23.85 -12.52
N ILE A 28 44.40 23.73 -12.78
CA ILE A 28 45.06 22.42 -12.89
C ILE A 28 45.40 21.93 -11.49
N TRP A 29 44.81 20.80 -11.13
CA TRP A 29 45.01 20.17 -9.83
C TRP A 29 46.19 19.21 -9.85
N ASP A 30 47.05 19.31 -8.83
CA ASP A 30 48.17 18.39 -8.63
C ASP A 30 47.67 17.09 -7.98
N ALA A 31 47.37 16.08 -8.79
CA ALA A 31 46.89 14.79 -8.32
C ALA A 31 47.88 14.10 -7.35
N ALA A 32 49.20 14.34 -7.49
CA ALA A 32 50.19 13.78 -6.58
C ALA A 32 50.11 14.44 -5.19
N ALA A 33 49.87 15.76 -5.15
CA ALA A 33 49.61 16.46 -3.89
C ALA A 33 48.33 15.95 -3.21
N LEU A 34 47.25 15.70 -3.97
CA LEU A 34 46.02 15.12 -3.41
C LEU A 34 46.30 13.77 -2.75
N SER A 35 47.00 12.90 -3.48
CA SER A 35 47.41 11.61 -2.96
C SER A 35 48.20 11.77 -1.67
N GLY A 36 49.20 12.66 -1.65
CA GLY A 36 50.01 12.92 -0.45
C GLY A 36 49.17 13.36 0.74
N TYR A 37 48.19 14.25 0.55
CA TYR A 37 47.30 14.69 1.64
C TYR A 37 46.37 13.58 2.15
N CYS A 38 45.88 12.71 1.25
CA CYS A 38 44.86 11.72 1.59
C CYS A 38 45.44 10.35 2.01
N THR A 39 46.71 10.07 1.74
CA THR A 39 47.37 8.81 2.15
C THR A 39 48.28 8.96 3.38
N THR A 40 48.65 10.18 3.78
CA THR A 40 49.52 10.38 4.95
C THR A 40 48.72 10.26 6.24
N THR A 41 48.87 9.12 6.93
CA THR A 41 48.23 8.87 8.22
C THR A 41 48.68 9.90 9.27
N GLY A 42 47.73 10.44 10.04
CA GLY A 42 47.98 11.44 11.09
C GLY A 42 47.91 12.91 10.65
N ALA A 43 47.82 13.21 9.35
CA ALA A 43 47.54 14.57 8.88
C ALA A 43 46.08 14.96 9.17
N LEU A 44 45.80 16.23 9.50
CA LEU A 44 44.42 16.73 9.65
C LEU A 44 43.59 16.49 8.37
N ALA A 45 44.21 16.65 7.20
CA ALA A 45 43.61 16.38 5.90
C ALA A 45 43.20 14.92 5.68
N TYR A 46 43.86 13.96 6.34
CA TYR A 46 43.56 12.52 6.23
C TYR A 46 42.12 12.18 6.66
N ARG A 47 41.59 12.94 7.62
CA ARG A 47 40.24 12.75 8.18
C ARG A 47 39.17 13.53 7.42
N SER A 48 39.53 14.26 6.37
CA SER A 48 38.57 15.04 5.60
C SER A 48 37.61 14.17 4.79
N PRO A 49 36.33 14.58 4.64
CA PRO A 49 35.37 13.89 3.77
C PRO A 49 35.93 13.67 2.36
N ALA A 50 36.62 14.68 1.81
CA ALA A 50 37.27 14.59 0.50
C ALA A 50 38.31 13.48 0.43
N CYS A 51 39.14 13.31 1.47
CA CYS A 51 40.14 12.25 1.50
C CYS A 51 39.54 10.87 1.74
N SER A 52 38.43 10.75 2.48
CA SER A 52 37.67 9.50 2.56
C SER A 52 37.11 9.11 1.20
N VAL A 53 36.49 10.04 0.46
CA VAL A 53 36.01 9.78 -0.91
C VAL A 53 37.17 9.42 -1.84
N TYR A 54 38.31 10.11 -1.76
CA TYR A 54 39.51 9.77 -2.54
C TYR A 54 39.99 8.33 -2.28
N ARG A 55 40.04 7.91 -1.01
CA ARG A 55 40.40 6.52 -0.66
C ARG A 55 39.39 5.51 -1.16
N LEU A 56 38.10 5.83 -1.13
CA LEU A 56 37.05 4.96 -1.68
C LEU A 56 37.13 4.85 -3.20
N CYS A 57 37.46 5.94 -3.90
CA CYS A 57 37.66 5.98 -5.35
C CYS A 57 38.90 5.20 -5.81
N ASN A 58 39.98 5.23 -5.01
CA ASN A 58 41.22 4.51 -5.32
C ASN A 58 41.28 3.09 -4.71
N GLY A 59 40.35 2.74 -3.84
CA GLY A 59 40.24 1.44 -3.20
C GLY A 59 39.31 0.50 -3.97
N ASN A 60 39.32 -0.79 -3.58
CA ASN A 60 38.36 -1.78 -4.08
C ASN A 60 37.01 -1.64 -3.36
N ALA A 61 36.41 -0.46 -3.41
CA ALA A 61 35.07 -0.26 -2.87
C ALA A 61 34.04 -1.12 -3.64
N SER A 62 33.17 -1.81 -2.92
CA SER A 62 32.07 -2.60 -3.49
C SER A 62 30.75 -2.15 -2.86
N PRO A 63 29.84 -1.50 -3.60
CA PRO A 63 29.97 -1.06 -5.00
C PRO A 63 30.97 0.11 -5.19
N PRO A 64 31.54 0.31 -6.40
CA PRO A 64 32.43 1.42 -6.70
C PRO A 64 31.66 2.75 -6.71
N LEU A 65 32.32 3.84 -6.32
CA LEU A 65 31.76 5.19 -6.42
C LEU A 65 31.71 5.65 -7.89
N GLY A 66 30.72 6.49 -8.21
CA GLY A 66 30.58 7.06 -9.54
C GLY A 66 31.74 8.01 -9.89
N SER A 67 32.08 8.08 -11.18
CA SER A 67 33.17 8.92 -11.69
C SER A 67 32.98 10.42 -11.38
N THR A 68 31.75 10.87 -11.19
CA THR A 68 31.42 12.25 -10.79
C THR A 68 31.82 12.57 -9.35
N MET A 69 31.77 11.59 -8.43
CA MET A 69 32.27 11.75 -7.06
C MET A 69 33.80 11.66 -7.02
N CYS A 70 34.38 10.86 -7.91
CA CYS A 70 35.83 10.66 -8.00
C CYS A 70 36.57 11.73 -8.82
N ALA A 71 35.87 12.78 -9.27
CA ALA A 71 36.47 13.86 -10.01
C ALA A 71 37.49 14.63 -9.15
N THR A 72 38.74 14.71 -9.63
CA THR A 72 39.87 15.26 -8.87
C THR A 72 39.67 16.72 -8.47
N ASP A 73 39.05 17.52 -9.35
CA ASP A 73 38.72 18.93 -9.07
C ASP A 73 37.72 19.04 -7.90
N ARG A 74 36.72 18.17 -7.90
CA ARG A 74 35.69 18.10 -6.88
C ARG A 74 36.24 17.72 -5.51
N LEU A 75 37.10 16.70 -5.48
CA LEU A 75 37.81 16.26 -4.28
C LEU A 75 38.66 17.38 -3.69
N PHE A 76 39.42 18.08 -4.53
CA PHE A 76 40.26 19.19 -4.09
C PHE A 76 39.47 20.39 -3.59
N ILE A 77 38.42 20.80 -4.31
CA ILE A 77 37.60 21.95 -3.89
C ILE A 77 36.95 21.66 -2.54
N SER A 78 36.48 20.42 -2.34
CA SER A 78 35.94 19.95 -1.05
C SER A 78 37.01 19.92 0.04
N LEU A 79 38.22 19.45 -0.26
CA LEU A 79 39.36 19.47 0.66
C LEU A 79 39.75 20.90 1.06
N CYS A 80 39.69 21.85 0.12
CA CYS A 80 40.00 23.25 0.38
C CYS A 80 38.91 24.02 1.12
N ALA A 81 37.66 23.53 1.07
CA ALA A 81 36.60 24.01 1.93
C ALA A 81 36.83 23.58 3.40
N ASP A 82 37.34 22.36 3.61
CA ASP A 82 37.63 21.84 4.94
C ASP A 82 38.94 22.37 5.53
N GLN A 83 40.01 22.38 4.73
CA GLN A 83 41.38 22.66 5.14
C GLN A 83 41.97 23.85 4.37
N PRO A 84 41.48 25.09 4.60
CA PRO A 84 41.93 26.27 3.86
C PRO A 84 43.41 26.61 4.10
N ALA A 85 44.02 26.07 5.17
CA ALA A 85 45.41 26.32 5.52
C ALA A 85 46.43 25.61 4.60
N LEU A 86 46.01 24.61 3.82
CA LEU A 86 46.90 23.85 2.94
C LEU A 86 47.52 24.74 1.86
N THR A 87 48.80 24.51 1.54
CA THR A 87 49.55 25.33 0.58
C THR A 87 48.88 25.38 -0.80
N GLN A 88 48.34 24.25 -1.28
CA GLN A 88 47.64 24.20 -2.56
C GLN A 88 46.29 24.95 -2.51
N CYS A 89 45.59 24.91 -1.37
CA CYS A 89 44.34 25.65 -1.18
C CYS A 89 44.57 27.16 -1.10
N LYS A 90 45.67 27.62 -0.50
CA LYS A 90 46.07 29.03 -0.52
C LYS A 90 46.36 29.52 -1.94
N LYS A 91 47.08 28.72 -2.74
CA LYS A 91 47.32 29.03 -4.16
C LYS A 91 46.02 29.11 -4.96
N PHE A 92 45.11 28.16 -4.73
CA PHE A 92 43.79 28.15 -5.35
C PHE A 92 42.95 29.37 -4.95
N GLN A 93 42.91 29.73 -3.66
CA GLN A 93 42.23 30.93 -3.17
C GLN A 93 42.80 32.21 -3.78
N GLN A 94 44.13 32.30 -3.94
CA GLN A 94 44.81 33.44 -4.56
C GLN A 94 44.49 33.59 -6.05
N ALA A 95 44.02 32.55 -6.73
CA ALA A 95 43.60 32.62 -8.13
C ALA A 95 42.25 33.36 -8.30
N PHE A 96 41.50 33.59 -7.22
CA PHE A 96 40.25 34.34 -7.26
C PHE A 96 40.48 35.82 -6.90
N SER A 97 39.90 36.71 -7.71
CA SER A 97 39.96 38.16 -7.50
C SER A 97 39.21 38.63 -6.24
N THR A 98 38.21 37.87 -5.79
CA THR A 98 37.40 38.19 -4.61
C THR A 98 37.05 36.92 -3.82
N PRO A 99 36.89 37.02 -2.48
CA PRO A 99 36.41 35.91 -1.66
C PRO A 99 35.04 35.37 -2.10
N ALA A 100 34.16 36.23 -2.61
CA ALA A 100 32.83 35.84 -3.08
C ALA A 100 32.89 34.87 -4.27
N ASN A 101 33.82 35.06 -5.20
CA ASN A 101 33.98 34.17 -6.35
C ASN A 101 34.48 32.78 -5.92
N PHE A 102 35.37 32.74 -4.92
CA PHE A 102 35.83 31.49 -4.33
C PHE A 102 34.67 30.73 -3.65
N THR A 103 33.84 31.41 -2.85
CA THR A 103 32.67 30.80 -2.22
C THR A 103 31.65 30.29 -3.25
N ALA A 104 31.44 31.02 -4.35
CA ALA A 104 30.56 30.57 -5.44
C ALA A 104 31.09 29.30 -6.15
N CYS A 105 32.41 29.23 -6.39
CA CYS A 105 33.05 28.02 -6.92
C CYS A 105 32.91 26.84 -5.95
N GLN A 106 33.12 27.06 -4.64
CA GLN A 106 32.90 26.02 -3.64
C GLN A 106 31.45 25.55 -3.59
N ALA A 107 30.48 26.46 -3.59
CA ALA A 107 29.07 26.11 -3.47
C ALA A 107 28.56 25.24 -4.65
N SER A 108 29.14 25.41 -5.84
CA SER A 108 28.76 24.68 -7.05
C SER A 108 29.43 23.31 -7.20
N LYS A 109 30.66 23.14 -6.72
CA LYS A 109 31.43 21.90 -6.93
C LYS A 109 31.72 21.09 -5.66
N ALA A 110 31.86 21.72 -4.50
CA ALA A 110 32.18 20.99 -3.28
C ALA A 110 31.07 19.98 -2.92
N PHE A 111 31.44 18.89 -2.25
CA PHE A 111 30.46 18.04 -1.57
C PHE A 111 29.69 18.85 -0.54
N LYS A 112 28.43 18.49 -0.26
CA LYS A 112 27.64 19.18 0.76
C LYS A 112 28.13 18.90 2.19
N ILE A 113 28.89 17.83 2.38
CA ILE A 113 29.63 17.52 3.62
C ILE A 113 31.06 18.05 3.48
N THR A 114 31.26 19.36 3.70
CA THR A 114 32.59 19.99 3.57
C THR A 114 33.38 20.05 4.86
N SER A 115 32.78 19.80 6.03
CA SER A 115 33.40 20.11 7.31
C SER A 115 33.68 18.86 8.15
N THR A 116 34.95 18.55 8.33
CA THR A 116 35.44 17.47 9.21
C THR A 116 35.03 17.71 10.65
N SER A 117 35.06 18.96 11.12
CA SER A 117 34.66 19.28 12.49
C SER A 117 33.16 19.09 12.71
N GLN A 118 32.31 19.38 11.73
CA GLN A 118 30.87 19.08 11.82
C GLN A 118 30.61 17.57 11.90
N VAL A 119 31.26 16.77 11.03
CA VAL A 119 31.15 15.31 11.06
C VAL A 119 31.63 14.76 12.40
N GLN A 120 32.77 15.22 12.91
CA GLN A 120 33.30 14.78 14.20
C GLN A 120 32.40 15.19 15.36
N ASN A 121 31.89 16.43 15.38
CA ASN A 121 30.98 16.90 16.42
C ASN A 121 29.72 16.03 16.45
N TYR A 122 29.09 15.78 15.30
CA TYR A 122 27.93 14.90 15.20
C TYR A 122 28.22 13.52 15.79
N MET A 123 29.33 12.89 15.38
CA MET A 123 29.69 11.56 15.85
C MET A 123 29.97 11.55 17.36
N THR A 124 30.65 12.57 17.90
CA THR A 124 30.89 12.67 19.35
C THR A 124 29.62 12.94 20.14
N THR A 125 28.64 13.68 19.60
CA THR A 125 27.38 13.97 20.30
C THR A 125 26.45 12.75 20.29
N ASN A 126 26.30 12.08 19.15
CA ASN A 126 25.30 11.02 18.98
C ASN A 126 25.82 9.62 19.35
N CYS A 127 27.13 9.37 19.27
CA CYS A 127 27.71 8.11 19.74
C CYS A 127 28.05 8.12 21.25
N ALA A 128 27.99 9.29 21.93
CA ALA A 128 28.24 9.39 23.37
C ALA A 128 27.04 8.84 24.16
N GLY A 129 27.11 7.57 24.56
CA GLY A 129 26.05 6.94 25.36
C GLY A 129 26.03 5.41 25.37
N GLY A 130 26.91 4.75 24.60
CA GLY A 130 26.94 3.29 24.53
C GLY A 130 25.81 2.66 23.72
N HIS A 131 25.07 3.47 22.95
CA HIS A 131 24.13 2.97 21.95
C HIS A 131 24.91 2.29 20.82
N ARG A 132 24.54 1.05 20.50
CA ARG A 132 25.15 0.25 19.43
C ARG A 132 24.54 0.63 18.08
N MET A 133 24.83 1.83 17.59
CA MET A 133 24.51 2.22 16.21
C MET A 133 25.66 1.80 15.29
N ALA A 134 25.33 1.44 14.05
CA ALA A 134 26.34 1.13 13.04
C ALA A 134 27.26 2.35 12.82
N GLY A 135 28.58 2.14 12.87
CA GLY A 135 29.58 3.19 12.71
C GLY A 135 30.05 3.86 14.02
N CYS A 136 29.35 3.65 15.14
CA CYS A 136 29.75 4.18 16.45
C CYS A 136 30.70 3.25 17.23
N GLU A 137 31.14 2.12 16.67
CA GLU A 137 31.85 1.07 17.42
C GLU A 137 33.25 1.49 17.88
N ARG A 138 33.83 2.52 17.26
CA ARG A 138 35.16 3.08 17.60
C ARG A 138 35.08 4.52 18.12
N CYS A 139 33.90 4.95 18.54
CA CYS A 139 33.67 6.25 19.15
C CYS A 139 33.63 6.16 20.67
N ASN A 140 34.28 7.11 21.34
CA ASN A 140 34.13 7.33 22.78
C ASN A 140 33.56 8.74 23.03
N ASN A 141 33.30 9.08 24.30
CA ASN A 141 32.69 10.36 24.70
C ASN A 141 33.54 11.61 24.40
N THR A 142 34.77 11.46 23.90
CA THR A 142 35.71 12.57 23.64
C THR A 142 36.29 12.58 22.23
N ALA A 143 36.29 11.44 21.52
CA ALA A 143 36.82 11.29 20.18
C ALA A 143 36.28 10.03 19.48
N CYS A 144 36.07 10.14 18.18
CA CYS A 144 35.93 8.98 17.29
C CYS A 144 37.28 8.70 16.62
N ASP A 145 37.86 7.53 16.94
CA ASP A 145 39.09 7.05 16.29
C ASP A 145 38.75 6.08 15.15
N THR A 146 37.76 6.46 14.37
CA THR A 146 37.38 5.76 13.14
C THR A 146 38.38 6.15 12.05
N PRO A 147 39.02 5.19 11.34
CA PRO A 147 39.92 5.49 10.24
C PRO A 147 39.22 6.25 9.10
N ASP A 148 37.89 6.11 8.97
CA ASP A 148 37.05 6.80 7.99
C ASP A 148 35.81 7.42 8.67
N PRO A 149 35.90 8.67 9.18
CA PRO A 149 34.80 9.33 9.88
C PRO A 149 33.58 9.58 8.98
N LEU A 150 33.80 9.71 7.66
CA LEU A 150 32.71 9.89 6.71
C LEU A 150 31.82 8.63 6.59
N LEU A 151 32.43 7.44 6.51
CA LEU A 151 31.68 6.17 6.42
C LEU A 151 30.88 5.91 7.69
N ALA A 152 31.50 6.15 8.85
CA ALA A 152 30.82 6.01 10.13
C ALA A 152 29.63 6.98 10.25
N TYR A 153 29.79 8.22 9.78
CA TYR A 153 28.71 9.19 9.70
C TYR A 153 27.57 8.75 8.78
N THR A 154 27.89 8.28 7.57
CA THR A 154 26.87 7.80 6.63
C THR A 154 26.12 6.59 7.15
N ASP A 155 26.83 5.60 7.73
CA ASP A 155 26.20 4.42 8.29
C ASP A 155 25.24 4.79 9.45
N SER A 156 25.63 5.76 10.29
CA SER A 156 24.76 6.24 11.37
C SER A 156 23.49 6.94 10.87
N CYS A 157 23.59 7.75 9.81
CA CYS A 157 22.44 8.46 9.23
C CYS A 157 21.52 7.55 8.42
N ILE A 158 22.04 6.47 7.85
CA ILE A 158 21.26 5.44 7.15
C ILE A 158 20.45 4.60 8.14
N ASP A 159 21.02 4.26 9.30
CA ASP A 159 20.38 3.38 10.29
C ASP A 159 19.24 4.08 11.03
N MET A 160 19.42 5.34 11.43
CA MET A 160 18.37 6.12 12.07
C MET A 160 18.50 7.61 11.76
N LEU A 161 17.49 8.18 11.11
CA LEU A 161 17.47 9.58 10.73
C LEU A 161 17.34 10.49 11.96
N MET A 162 18.47 11.01 12.45
CA MET A 162 18.55 11.88 13.62
C MET A 162 18.84 13.32 13.22
N GLY A 163 18.54 14.26 14.11
CA GLY A 163 18.93 15.67 13.93
C GLY A 163 20.44 15.80 13.71
N GLY A 164 20.85 16.48 12.64
CA GLY A 164 22.24 16.62 12.21
C GLY A 164 22.65 15.75 11.02
N CYS A 165 21.73 14.97 10.44
CA CYS A 165 21.92 14.28 9.16
C CYS A 165 21.61 15.15 7.92
N GLU A 166 21.22 16.42 8.09
CA GLU A 166 20.87 17.29 6.95
C GLU A 166 22.01 17.47 5.93
N PRO A 167 23.31 17.57 6.32
CA PRO A 167 24.40 17.62 5.35
C PRO A 167 24.53 16.33 4.52
N TRP A 168 24.22 15.17 5.11
CA TRP A 168 24.18 13.89 4.42
C TRP A 168 22.98 13.79 3.47
N GLU A 169 21.79 14.19 3.91
CA GLU A 169 20.60 14.25 3.04
C GLU A 169 20.85 15.16 1.83
N ASN A 170 21.45 16.33 2.05
CA ASN A 170 21.80 17.25 0.99
C ASN A 170 22.86 16.68 0.03
N LEU A 171 23.77 15.84 0.52
CA LEU A 171 24.71 15.11 -0.34
C LEU A 171 23.95 14.10 -1.21
N CYS A 172 23.08 13.28 -0.60
CA CYS A 172 22.33 12.24 -1.31
C CYS A 172 21.26 12.80 -2.24
N ALA A 173 20.72 13.98 -1.97
CA ALA A 173 19.80 14.68 -2.87
C ALA A 173 20.53 15.36 -4.05
N ALA A 174 21.78 15.77 -3.87
CA ALA A 174 22.57 16.41 -4.92
C ALA A 174 23.25 15.39 -5.87
N GLU A 175 23.48 14.17 -5.42
CA GLU A 175 24.10 13.11 -6.20
C GLU A 175 23.07 12.13 -6.77
N SER A 176 23.31 11.64 -7.99
CA SER A 176 22.51 10.53 -8.51
C SER A 176 22.70 9.28 -7.63
N PRO A 177 21.66 8.48 -7.37
CA PRO A 177 21.76 7.26 -6.56
C PRO A 177 22.87 6.32 -7.03
N ALA A 178 23.12 6.24 -8.35
CA ALA A 178 24.20 5.43 -8.94
C ALA A 178 25.62 5.91 -8.58
N ALA A 179 25.82 7.21 -8.35
CA ALA A 179 27.14 7.77 -8.09
C ALA A 179 27.56 7.63 -6.61
N ALA A 180 26.59 7.60 -5.70
CA ALA A 180 26.81 7.61 -4.26
C ALA A 180 26.25 6.35 -3.55
N GLN A 181 26.03 5.24 -4.26
CA GLN A 181 25.40 4.02 -3.70
C GLN A 181 26.03 3.58 -2.37
N LEU A 182 27.37 3.62 -2.27
CA LEU A 182 28.06 3.24 -1.05
C LEU A 182 27.79 4.17 0.15
N LEU A 183 27.52 5.45 -0.11
CA LEU A 183 27.36 6.50 0.90
C LEU A 183 25.87 6.81 1.22
N CYS A 184 24.96 6.50 0.30
CA CYS A 184 23.55 6.87 0.39
C CYS A 184 22.59 5.69 0.53
N LEU A 185 23.06 4.45 0.30
CA LEU A 185 22.22 3.24 0.43
C LEU A 185 22.71 2.30 1.53
N PRO A 186 21.78 1.66 2.29
CA PRO A 186 22.11 0.61 3.23
C PRO A 186 22.72 -0.59 2.52
N ALA A 187 23.59 -1.34 3.21
CA ALA A 187 24.30 -2.48 2.62
C ALA A 187 23.37 -3.53 1.97
N SER A 188 22.14 -3.68 2.47
CA SER A 188 21.11 -4.57 1.91
C SER A 188 20.55 -4.11 0.56
N GLN A 189 20.64 -2.82 0.24
CA GLN A 189 20.15 -2.21 -1.00
C GLN A 189 21.29 -1.89 -1.98
N ARG A 190 22.55 -2.09 -1.58
CA ARG A 190 23.71 -1.94 -2.45
C ARG A 190 23.72 -3.08 -3.46
N THR A 191 23.50 -2.79 -4.74
CA THR A 191 23.67 -3.77 -5.82
C THR A 191 25.15 -4.10 -5.99
N PRO A 192 25.58 -5.37 -5.82
CA PRO A 192 26.98 -5.72 -6.05
C PRO A 192 27.29 -5.57 -7.53
N THR A 193 28.14 -4.60 -7.88
CA THR A 193 28.76 -4.59 -9.20
C THR A 193 29.68 -5.81 -9.25
N THR A 194 29.34 -6.82 -10.04
CA THR A 194 30.11 -8.06 -10.13
C THR A 194 31.54 -7.75 -10.60
N PRO A 195 32.60 -8.11 -9.84
CA PRO A 195 33.97 -8.00 -10.32
C PRO A 195 34.31 -9.25 -11.14
N GLY A 196 34.45 -9.10 -12.46
CA GLY A 196 34.77 -10.20 -13.35
C GLY A 196 35.42 -9.74 -14.65
N GLY A 197 36.75 -9.68 -14.66
CA GLY A 197 37.57 -9.59 -15.87
C GLY A 197 38.75 -8.64 -15.73
N GLY A 198 39.88 -9.13 -15.22
CA GLY A 198 41.13 -8.40 -15.26
C GLY A 198 41.49 -8.05 -16.71
N VAL A 199 41.52 -6.75 -17.00
CA VAL A 199 42.16 -6.23 -18.21
C VAL A 199 43.27 -5.31 -17.72
N SER A 200 44.49 -5.66 -18.11
CA SER A 200 45.67 -4.82 -18.02
C SER A 200 45.33 -3.37 -18.39
N SER A 201 45.99 -2.45 -17.71
CA SER A 201 46.11 -1.06 -18.11
C SER A 201 46.63 -0.93 -19.54
N SER A 202 45.72 -0.97 -20.50
CA SER A 202 45.82 -0.31 -21.79
C SER A 202 44.42 0.20 -22.10
N THR A 203 44.21 1.49 -21.86
CA THR A 203 43.10 2.26 -22.41
C THR A 203 42.89 1.85 -23.88
N PRO A 204 41.75 1.25 -24.28
CA PRO A 204 41.40 1.23 -25.68
C PRO A 204 40.99 2.66 -26.07
N PRO A 205 41.40 3.13 -27.26
CA PRO A 205 40.93 4.41 -27.78
C PRO A 205 39.40 4.39 -27.97
N PRO A 206 38.73 5.54 -28.11
CA PRO A 206 37.30 5.59 -28.41
C PRO A 206 37.01 4.68 -29.61
N PHE A 207 36.02 3.79 -29.46
CA PHE A 207 35.59 2.88 -30.52
C PHE A 207 35.46 3.66 -31.83
N SER A 208 36.31 3.35 -32.81
CA SER A 208 36.07 3.75 -34.19
C SER A 208 34.69 3.21 -34.55
N ALA A 209 33.76 4.11 -34.90
CA ALA A 209 32.39 3.74 -35.25
C ALA A 209 32.41 2.58 -36.25
N ASP A 210 31.87 1.45 -35.82
CA ASP A 210 31.82 0.21 -36.59
C ASP A 210 31.23 0.52 -37.99
N PRO A 211 31.86 0.10 -39.10
CA PRO A 211 31.43 0.48 -40.45
C PRO A 211 29.95 0.17 -40.71
N CYS A 212 29.38 -0.86 -40.07
CA CYS A 212 27.96 -1.19 -40.19
C CYS A 212 27.03 -0.26 -39.40
N VAL A 213 27.53 0.37 -38.33
CA VAL A 213 26.79 1.41 -37.59
C VAL A 213 26.79 2.72 -38.38
N LEU A 214 27.82 2.99 -39.18
CA LEU A 214 27.88 4.16 -40.07
C LEU A 214 27.06 3.96 -41.36
N ASP A 215 27.10 2.76 -41.95
CA ASP A 215 26.30 2.42 -43.13
C ASP A 215 25.73 0.98 -43.07
N SER A 216 24.50 0.88 -42.57
CA SER A 216 23.74 -0.36 -42.44
C SER A 216 23.19 -0.92 -43.75
N THR A 217 23.34 -0.22 -44.87
CA THR A 217 22.86 -0.67 -46.20
C THR A 217 23.89 -1.52 -46.95
N ALA A 218 25.13 -1.55 -46.48
CA ALA A 218 26.20 -2.31 -47.11
C ALA A 218 25.91 -3.84 -47.00
N PRO A 219 26.01 -4.62 -48.09
CA PRO A 219 25.71 -6.06 -48.09
C PRO A 219 26.53 -6.87 -47.06
N ALA A 220 27.73 -6.39 -46.71
CA ALA A 220 28.59 -7.00 -45.69
C ALA A 220 27.97 -6.99 -44.28
N CYS A 221 27.04 -6.07 -44.02
CA CYS A 221 26.39 -5.90 -42.72
C CYS A 221 25.21 -6.84 -42.48
N LYS A 222 24.90 -7.73 -43.42
CA LYS A 222 23.77 -8.67 -43.29
C LYS A 222 23.88 -9.56 -42.05
N GLY A 223 25.09 -10.02 -41.73
CA GLY A 223 25.39 -10.84 -40.55
C GLY A 223 25.91 -10.04 -39.35
N TYR A 224 25.80 -8.71 -39.38
CA TYR A 224 26.24 -7.87 -38.27
C TYR A 224 25.34 -8.05 -37.05
N THR A 225 25.96 -8.21 -35.88
CA THR A 225 25.27 -8.25 -34.59
C THR A 225 25.82 -7.15 -33.72
N TYR A 226 24.95 -6.23 -33.30
CA TYR A 226 25.29 -5.19 -32.37
C TYR A 226 25.65 -5.78 -30.99
N PRO A 227 26.80 -5.43 -30.41
CA PRO A 227 27.26 -6.05 -29.16
C PRO A 227 26.30 -5.80 -27.99
N ASP A 228 25.99 -6.83 -27.21
CA ASP A 228 25.12 -6.73 -26.03
C ASP A 228 25.64 -5.74 -24.98
N ALA A 229 26.97 -5.65 -24.81
CA ALA A 229 27.60 -4.67 -23.92
C ALA A 229 27.38 -3.22 -24.39
N ALA A 230 27.37 -2.99 -25.70
CA ALA A 230 27.07 -1.69 -26.28
C ALA A 230 25.59 -1.35 -26.14
N ALA A 231 24.70 -2.33 -26.39
CA ALA A 231 23.27 -2.18 -26.15
C ALA A 231 22.97 -1.86 -24.68
N GLY A 232 23.59 -2.57 -23.75
CA GLY A 232 23.47 -2.30 -22.31
C GLY A 232 23.95 -0.89 -21.93
N ALA A 233 25.06 -0.43 -22.50
CA ALA A 233 25.55 0.93 -22.26
C ALA A 233 24.60 2.01 -22.79
N ASP A 234 23.95 1.77 -23.95
CA ASP A 234 22.98 2.70 -24.52
C ASP A 234 21.64 2.69 -23.77
N ILE A 235 21.18 1.52 -23.31
CA ILE A 235 20.04 1.38 -22.40
C ILE A 235 20.28 2.15 -21.09
N ALA A 236 21.46 1.98 -20.49
CA ALA A 236 21.81 2.67 -19.25
C ALA A 236 21.81 4.20 -19.40
N LYS A 237 22.24 4.74 -20.55
CA LYS A 237 22.14 6.17 -20.85
C LYS A 237 20.68 6.62 -20.98
N LEU A 238 19.84 5.84 -21.67
CA LEU A 238 18.43 6.15 -21.89
C LEU A 238 17.66 6.15 -20.57
N CYS A 239 17.70 5.04 -19.82
CA CYS A 239 17.00 4.91 -18.55
C CYS A 239 17.59 5.79 -17.44
N GLY A 240 18.89 6.12 -17.51
CA GLY A 240 19.49 7.12 -16.62
C GLY A 240 19.05 8.56 -16.93
N SER A 241 18.62 8.85 -18.16
CA SER A 241 18.13 10.18 -18.56
C SER A 241 16.62 10.34 -18.37
N MET A 242 15.85 9.26 -18.55
CA MET A 242 14.40 9.23 -18.37
C MET A 242 13.98 7.87 -17.78
N PRO A 243 13.97 7.73 -16.44
CA PRO A 243 13.71 6.46 -15.78
C PRO A 243 12.26 5.98 -15.95
N ASP A 244 11.31 6.90 -16.13
CA ASP A 244 9.87 6.60 -16.11
C ASP A 244 9.34 6.07 -17.45
N MET A 245 10.22 5.77 -18.43
CA MET A 245 9.78 5.21 -19.70
C MET A 245 9.22 3.79 -19.51
N PRO A 246 8.11 3.42 -20.18
CA PRO A 246 7.58 2.05 -20.15
C PRO A 246 8.65 1.00 -20.50
N GLY A 247 9.54 1.30 -21.45
CA GLY A 247 10.66 0.41 -21.78
C GLY A 247 11.66 0.19 -20.63
N CYS A 248 11.88 1.19 -19.77
CA CYS A 248 12.78 1.07 -18.61
C CYS A 248 12.15 0.21 -17.50
N ALA A 249 10.82 0.28 -17.32
CA ALA A 249 10.11 -0.66 -16.45
C ALA A 249 10.30 -2.11 -16.93
N VAL A 250 10.38 -2.35 -18.24
CA VAL A 250 10.72 -3.68 -18.78
C VAL A 250 12.16 -4.10 -18.49
N VAL A 251 13.12 -3.17 -18.60
CA VAL A 251 14.53 -3.43 -18.24
C VAL A 251 14.61 -3.88 -16.78
N VAL A 252 13.99 -3.14 -15.86
CA VAL A 252 13.97 -3.47 -14.43
C VAL A 252 13.34 -4.84 -14.19
N ALA A 253 12.18 -5.12 -14.80
CA ALA A 253 11.51 -6.42 -14.65
C ALA A 253 12.35 -7.61 -15.15
N CYS A 254 13.18 -7.39 -16.18
CA CYS A 254 14.12 -8.37 -16.71
C CYS A 254 15.36 -8.57 -15.82
N GLU A 255 15.81 -7.54 -15.09
CA GLU A 255 16.99 -7.57 -14.22
C GLU A 255 16.70 -8.18 -12.83
N GLU A 256 15.51 -7.93 -12.27
CA GLU A 256 15.12 -8.37 -10.92
C GLU A 256 14.95 -9.89 -10.79
N GLY A 257 15.17 -10.66 -11.87
CA GLY A 257 15.00 -12.12 -11.85
C GLY A 257 13.56 -12.54 -11.54
N SER A 258 12.59 -11.67 -11.82
CA SER A 258 11.16 -11.90 -11.57
C SER A 258 10.71 -13.18 -12.26
N GLY A 259 10.63 -14.28 -11.49
CA GLY A 259 10.51 -15.64 -12.00
C GLY A 259 9.56 -15.78 -13.18
N GLN A 260 10.11 -15.90 -14.40
CA GLN A 260 9.36 -16.11 -15.64
C GLN A 260 8.19 -15.15 -15.91
N LYS A 261 8.20 -13.91 -15.38
CA LYS A 261 7.11 -12.96 -15.59
C LYS A 261 7.23 -12.12 -16.86
N VAL A 262 8.45 -12.02 -17.40
CA VAL A 262 8.72 -11.49 -18.74
C VAL A 262 9.47 -12.54 -19.54
N ALA A 263 9.03 -12.82 -20.76
CA ALA A 263 9.63 -13.83 -21.60
C ALA A 263 11.07 -13.47 -22.00
N ALA A 264 11.97 -14.47 -22.00
CA ALA A 264 13.38 -14.28 -22.32
C ALA A 264 13.65 -13.68 -23.72
N LYS A 265 12.70 -13.78 -24.65
CA LYS A 265 12.78 -13.12 -25.97
C LYS A 265 12.76 -11.58 -25.88
N TYR A 266 12.08 -11.04 -24.87
CA TYR A 266 11.94 -9.59 -24.64
C TYR A 266 13.06 -9.04 -23.77
N CYS A 267 13.68 -9.87 -22.92
CA CYS A 267 14.82 -9.48 -22.08
C CYS A 267 16.19 -9.48 -22.81
N ARG A 268 16.21 -9.60 -24.14
CA ARG A 268 17.47 -9.48 -24.89
C ARG A 268 17.88 -8.00 -24.96
N PRO A 269 19.15 -7.64 -24.71
CA PRO A 269 19.60 -6.24 -24.68
C PRO A 269 19.19 -5.46 -25.93
N PHE A 270 19.38 -6.03 -27.12
CA PHE A 270 18.98 -5.35 -28.35
C PHE A 270 17.47 -5.16 -28.49
N THR A 271 16.65 -6.12 -28.05
CA THR A 271 15.17 -5.99 -28.03
C THR A 271 14.73 -4.87 -27.07
N LEU A 272 15.37 -4.77 -25.90
CA LEU A 272 15.12 -3.70 -24.93
C LEU A 272 15.50 -2.33 -25.50
N LEU A 273 16.68 -2.23 -26.13
CA LEU A 273 17.11 -1.00 -26.82
C LEU A 273 16.15 -0.63 -27.96
N ALA A 274 15.73 -1.60 -28.77
CA ALA A 274 14.76 -1.38 -29.84
C ALA A 274 13.43 -0.85 -29.30
N THR A 275 13.00 -1.35 -28.13
CA THR A 275 11.77 -0.92 -27.45
C THR A 275 11.87 0.51 -26.95
N LEU A 276 12.97 0.87 -26.28
CA LEU A 276 13.21 2.24 -25.81
C LEU A 276 13.30 3.24 -26.96
N CYS A 277 13.98 2.87 -28.04
CA CYS A 277 14.15 3.73 -29.21
C CYS A 277 12.92 3.79 -30.12
N ALA A 278 11.98 2.85 -30.00
CA ALA A 278 10.67 2.94 -30.66
C ALA A 278 9.77 3.99 -29.99
N ASP A 279 9.88 4.17 -28.67
CA ASP A 279 9.15 5.18 -27.91
C ASP A 279 9.69 6.59 -28.20
N MET A 280 10.99 6.82 -27.99
CA MET A 280 11.64 8.10 -28.26
C MET A 280 12.89 7.96 -29.15
N PRO A 281 12.75 7.99 -30.49
CA PRO A 281 13.87 7.80 -31.42
C PRO A 281 14.87 8.96 -31.48
N GLY A 282 14.62 10.06 -30.75
CA GLY A 282 15.47 11.26 -30.70
C GLY A 282 16.36 11.37 -29.46
N MET A 283 16.28 10.42 -28.52
CA MET A 283 17.03 10.46 -27.26
C MET A 283 18.49 10.04 -27.43
N ARG A 284 19.36 10.57 -26.56
CA ARG A 284 20.77 10.16 -26.47
C ARG A 284 20.86 8.70 -26.01
N GLY A 285 21.53 7.86 -26.79
CA GLY A 285 21.54 6.40 -26.66
C GLY A 285 20.82 5.68 -27.80
N CYS A 286 20.00 6.37 -28.60
CA CYS A 286 19.32 5.77 -29.75
C CYS A 286 20.04 6.00 -31.09
N GLU A 287 21.17 6.70 -31.11
CA GLU A 287 21.85 7.07 -32.36
C GLU A 287 22.36 5.84 -33.12
N ALA A 288 22.99 4.89 -32.42
CA ALA A 288 23.50 3.66 -33.02
C ALA A 288 22.36 2.77 -33.54
N TYR A 289 21.31 2.58 -32.73
CA TYR A 289 20.14 1.82 -33.13
C TYR A 289 19.43 2.44 -34.35
N LYS A 290 19.25 3.77 -34.36
CA LYS A 290 18.63 4.48 -35.49
C LYS A 290 19.47 4.40 -36.76
N ALA A 291 20.79 4.46 -36.65
CA ALA A 291 21.68 4.30 -37.80
C ALA A 291 21.64 2.85 -38.35
N LEU A 292 21.52 1.86 -37.47
CA LEU A 292 21.40 0.45 -37.83
C LEU A 292 20.04 0.07 -38.40
N CYS A 293 18.95 0.35 -37.69
CA CYS A 293 17.61 -0.16 -37.99
C CYS A 293 16.63 0.90 -38.50
N GLY A 294 16.91 2.19 -38.31
CA GLY A 294 16.05 3.29 -38.75
C GLY A 294 16.25 3.72 -40.20
N LYS A 295 17.36 3.32 -40.85
CA LYS A 295 17.66 3.65 -42.25
C LYS A 295 16.88 2.71 -43.18
N ALA A 296 16.10 3.29 -44.11
CA ALA A 296 15.38 2.52 -45.12
C ALA A 296 16.36 1.69 -45.96
N GLY A 297 16.14 0.36 -46.02
CA GLY A 297 17.03 -0.56 -46.74
C GLY A 297 18.20 -1.11 -45.92
N SER A 298 18.19 -0.96 -44.59
CA SER A 298 19.14 -1.68 -43.72
C SER A 298 19.08 -3.19 -43.98
N VAL A 299 20.24 -3.81 -44.15
CA VAL A 299 20.35 -5.26 -44.41
C VAL A 299 20.63 -6.08 -43.15
N VAL A 300 20.79 -5.43 -41.99
CA VAL A 300 21.14 -6.06 -40.71
C VAL A 300 20.01 -6.98 -40.24
N ALA A 301 20.27 -8.29 -40.20
CA ALA A 301 19.24 -9.29 -39.85
C ALA A 301 18.70 -9.10 -38.42
N GLN A 302 19.55 -8.69 -37.48
CA GLN A 302 19.18 -8.48 -36.08
C GLN A 302 18.02 -7.49 -35.91
N CYS A 303 17.93 -6.44 -36.74
CA CYS A 303 16.84 -5.47 -36.72
C CYS A 303 15.46 -6.10 -37.01
N ALA A 304 15.42 -7.15 -37.85
CA ALA A 304 14.19 -7.83 -38.21
C ALA A 304 13.82 -8.94 -37.20
N GLU A 305 14.82 -9.58 -36.61
CA GLU A 305 14.66 -10.70 -35.66
C GLU A 305 14.38 -10.24 -34.22
N GLN A 306 14.98 -9.14 -33.80
CA GLN A 306 14.92 -8.62 -32.42
C GLN A 306 14.24 -7.24 -32.42
N ARG A 307 12.94 -7.25 -32.72
CA ARG A 307 12.11 -6.03 -32.80
C ARG A 307 11.67 -5.56 -31.42
N ALA A 308 11.31 -4.29 -31.35
CA ALA A 308 10.63 -3.70 -30.19
C ALA A 308 9.41 -4.54 -29.75
N ILE A 309 9.12 -4.51 -28.45
CA ILE A 309 7.95 -5.19 -27.89
C ILE A 309 6.68 -4.66 -28.57
N PRO A 310 5.88 -5.52 -29.20
CA PRO A 310 4.76 -5.07 -30.02
C PRO A 310 3.64 -4.51 -29.15
N GLY A 311 3.17 -3.31 -29.49
CA GLY A 311 2.03 -2.67 -28.86
C GLY A 311 2.32 -1.98 -27.54
N LEU A 312 3.57 -2.03 -27.01
CA LEU A 312 3.91 -1.33 -25.77
C LEU A 312 3.56 0.16 -25.89
N PRO A 313 2.77 0.74 -24.95
CA PRO A 313 2.41 2.14 -25.01
C PRO A 313 3.66 3.01 -24.87
N THR A 314 3.70 4.10 -25.64
CA THR A 314 4.75 5.12 -25.51
C THR A 314 4.66 5.81 -24.15
N TRP A 315 5.75 6.40 -23.66
CA TRP A 315 5.76 7.17 -22.41
C TRP A 315 4.65 8.23 -22.40
N SER A 316 4.46 8.93 -23.52
CA SER A 316 3.43 9.98 -23.62
C SER A 316 2.00 9.43 -23.50
N VAL A 317 1.72 8.28 -24.13
CA VAL A 317 0.41 7.63 -24.07
C VAL A 317 0.17 7.08 -22.67
N ALA A 318 1.11 6.29 -22.13
CA ALA A 318 0.98 5.70 -20.81
C ALA A 318 0.78 6.75 -19.72
N ARG A 319 1.56 7.85 -19.76
CA ARG A 319 1.44 8.94 -18.78
C ARG A 319 0.10 9.67 -18.89
N ASN A 320 -0.35 9.97 -20.11
CA ASN A 320 -1.64 10.65 -20.32
C ASN A 320 -2.82 9.77 -19.90
N ASP A 321 -2.78 8.47 -20.18
CA ASP A 321 -3.82 7.52 -19.80
C ASP A 321 -3.93 7.38 -18.28
N VAL A 322 -2.79 7.32 -17.58
CA VAL A 322 -2.76 7.30 -16.11
C VAL A 322 -3.36 8.59 -15.55
N PHE A 323 -2.93 9.77 -16.00
CA PHE A 323 -3.48 11.03 -15.47
C PHE A 323 -4.97 11.21 -15.80
N SER A 324 -5.40 10.86 -17.01
CA SER A 324 -6.81 10.90 -17.38
C SER A 324 -7.65 9.98 -16.49
N ALA A 325 -7.16 8.78 -16.17
CA ALA A 325 -7.87 7.86 -15.29
C ALA A 325 -7.91 8.36 -13.84
N CYS A 326 -6.81 8.91 -13.35
CA CYS A 326 -6.68 9.40 -11.98
C CYS A 326 -7.46 10.70 -11.72
N ASP A 327 -7.63 11.54 -12.74
CA ASP A 327 -8.47 12.74 -12.66
C ASP A 327 -9.97 12.39 -12.60
N ASP A 328 -10.39 11.35 -13.33
CA ASP A 328 -11.79 10.91 -13.35
C ASP A 328 -12.18 10.23 -12.03
N HIS A 329 -11.34 9.33 -11.51
CA HIS A 329 -11.60 8.58 -10.28
C HIS A 329 -10.32 8.31 -9.46
N PRO A 330 -10.31 8.56 -8.14
CA PRO A 330 -9.18 8.22 -7.29
C PRO A 330 -9.06 6.70 -7.16
N MET A 331 -7.99 6.13 -7.71
CA MET A 331 -7.66 4.70 -7.62
C MET A 331 -6.43 4.45 -6.77
N SER A 332 -6.29 3.22 -6.28
CA SER A 332 -5.12 2.80 -5.50
C SER A 332 -3.81 2.92 -6.29
N ALA A 333 -3.86 2.57 -7.58
CA ALA A 333 -2.74 2.69 -8.52
C ALA A 333 -2.36 4.13 -8.89
N CYS A 334 -3.20 5.12 -8.54
CA CYS A 334 -2.88 6.54 -8.67
C CYS A 334 -2.03 7.05 -7.51
N ALA A 335 -1.94 6.34 -6.38
CA ALA A 335 -1.19 6.80 -5.21
C ALA A 335 0.33 6.91 -5.47
N THR A 336 0.84 6.18 -6.45
CA THR A 336 2.24 6.24 -6.88
C THR A 336 2.54 7.42 -7.80
N CYS A 337 1.52 8.13 -8.29
CA CYS A 337 1.66 9.25 -9.21
C CYS A 337 1.11 10.55 -8.60
N SER A 338 1.86 11.62 -8.73
CA SER A 338 1.44 12.98 -8.38
C SER A 338 0.80 13.67 -9.59
N SER A 339 0.22 14.86 -9.42
CA SER A 339 -0.38 15.62 -10.53
C SER A 339 0.59 15.98 -11.66
N THR A 340 1.91 15.88 -11.43
CA THR A 340 2.93 16.23 -12.42
C THR A 340 3.92 15.12 -12.71
N ASP A 341 4.07 14.13 -11.84
CA ASP A 341 5.13 13.13 -11.92
C ASP A 341 4.62 11.72 -11.60
N CYS A 342 5.06 10.73 -12.36
CA CYS A 342 4.58 9.36 -12.29
C CYS A 342 5.77 8.42 -12.57
N PRO A 343 6.45 7.90 -11.53
CA PRO A 343 7.72 7.17 -11.68
C PRO A 343 7.63 5.85 -12.44
N ASN A 344 6.44 5.24 -12.48
CA ASN A 344 6.20 3.99 -13.21
C ASN A 344 4.83 4.03 -13.89
N PRO A 345 4.69 4.76 -15.02
CA PRO A 345 3.41 4.92 -15.68
C PRO A 345 2.87 3.60 -16.22
N LEU A 346 3.74 2.67 -16.66
CA LEU A 346 3.31 1.35 -17.13
C LEU A 346 2.73 0.50 -15.99
N GLY A 347 3.38 0.50 -14.82
CA GLY A 347 2.89 -0.20 -13.63
C GLY A 347 1.59 0.39 -13.09
N SER A 348 1.48 1.72 -13.02
CA SER A 348 0.24 2.40 -12.63
C SER A 348 -0.88 2.14 -13.63
N LEU A 349 -0.62 2.21 -14.93
CA LEU A 349 -1.61 1.91 -15.97
C LEU A 349 -2.09 0.46 -15.88
N ALA A 350 -1.18 -0.50 -15.66
CA ALA A 350 -1.54 -1.89 -15.44
C ALA A 350 -2.47 -2.04 -14.22
N GLY A 351 -2.14 -1.40 -13.09
CA GLY A 351 -2.98 -1.42 -11.90
C GLY A 351 -4.38 -0.82 -12.13
N ILE A 352 -4.46 0.33 -12.80
CA ILE A 352 -5.71 1.00 -13.18
C ILE A 352 -6.57 0.07 -14.05
N CYS A 353 -5.95 -0.56 -15.05
CA CYS A 353 -6.67 -1.39 -16.00
C CYS A 353 -7.07 -2.76 -15.45
N HIS A 354 -6.33 -3.30 -14.48
CA HIS A 354 -6.80 -4.46 -13.72
C HIS A 354 -7.91 -4.10 -12.74
N GLU A 355 -7.88 -2.90 -12.15
CA GLU A 355 -8.91 -2.43 -11.25
C GLU A 355 -10.23 -2.14 -12.00
N MET A 356 -10.14 -1.53 -13.19
CA MET A 356 -11.27 -1.18 -14.07
C MET A 356 -10.97 -1.51 -15.56
N PRO A 357 -11.17 -2.76 -16.01
CA PRO A 357 -10.75 -3.21 -17.34
C PRO A 357 -11.50 -2.57 -18.51
N ASN A 358 -12.69 -2.03 -18.27
CA ASN A 358 -13.57 -1.48 -19.32
C ASN A 358 -13.41 0.03 -19.50
N MET A 359 -12.39 0.66 -18.90
CA MET A 359 -12.12 2.08 -19.13
C MET A 359 -11.60 2.31 -20.55
N ALA A 360 -11.98 3.45 -21.15
CA ALA A 360 -11.55 3.82 -22.50
C ALA A 360 -10.01 3.91 -22.62
N VAL A 361 -9.33 4.40 -21.57
CA VAL A 361 -7.87 4.49 -21.49
C VAL A 361 -7.17 3.12 -21.51
N CYS A 362 -7.87 2.04 -21.13
CA CYS A 362 -7.27 0.71 -21.05
C CYS A 362 -7.22 -0.01 -22.39
N LYS A 363 -7.79 0.58 -23.45
CA LYS A 363 -7.81 -0.04 -24.78
C LYS A 363 -6.41 -0.32 -25.31
N ASP A 364 -5.49 0.63 -25.19
CA ASP A 364 -4.14 0.51 -25.73
C ASP A 364 -3.29 -0.43 -24.85
N PHE A 365 -3.50 -0.41 -23.54
CA PHE A 365 -2.90 -1.36 -22.60
C PHE A 365 -3.31 -2.82 -22.88
N TRP A 366 -4.60 -3.09 -23.09
CA TRP A 366 -5.04 -4.43 -23.48
C TRP A 366 -4.59 -4.79 -24.90
N GLY A 367 -4.47 -3.81 -25.79
CA GLY A 367 -3.83 -3.96 -27.09
C GLY A 367 -2.40 -4.51 -26.95
N PHE A 368 -1.58 -3.87 -26.12
CA PHE A 368 -0.23 -4.33 -25.74
C PHE A 368 -0.24 -5.78 -25.23
N CYS A 369 -1.08 -6.10 -24.24
CA CYS A 369 -1.15 -7.45 -23.67
C CYS A 369 -1.50 -8.52 -24.72
N ASN A 370 -2.40 -8.19 -25.65
CA ASN A 370 -2.79 -9.10 -26.73
C ASN A 370 -1.69 -9.29 -27.79
N THR A 371 -0.97 -8.21 -28.14
CA THR A 371 0.06 -8.29 -29.19
C THR A 371 1.40 -8.83 -28.70
N ALA A 372 1.80 -8.51 -27.47
CA ALA A 372 3.01 -9.06 -26.86
C ALA A 372 2.82 -10.50 -26.36
N GLY A 373 1.56 -10.89 -26.09
CA GLY A 373 1.20 -12.16 -25.48
C GLY A 373 1.13 -12.02 -23.97
N ALA A 374 -0.06 -12.14 -23.37
CA ALA A 374 -0.28 -11.85 -21.95
C ALA A 374 0.62 -12.66 -21.00
N GLN A 375 0.99 -13.88 -21.39
CA GLN A 375 1.91 -14.74 -20.62
C GLN A 375 3.38 -14.33 -20.76
N ASP A 376 3.74 -13.71 -21.89
CA ASP A 376 5.11 -13.26 -22.14
C ASP A 376 5.42 -11.92 -21.44
N VAL A 377 4.39 -11.20 -20.99
CA VAL A 377 4.47 -9.94 -20.21
C VAL A 377 3.56 -10.04 -18.98
N ALA A 378 3.57 -11.20 -18.33
CA ALA A 378 2.73 -11.53 -17.19
C ALA A 378 2.89 -10.56 -16.01
N GLU A 379 4.05 -9.89 -15.86
CA GLU A 379 4.25 -8.90 -14.79
C GLU A 379 3.20 -7.78 -14.80
N TRP A 380 2.76 -7.34 -15.99
CA TRP A 380 1.69 -6.34 -16.13
C TRP A 380 0.37 -6.93 -16.61
N CYS A 381 0.39 -7.98 -17.42
CA CYS A 381 -0.81 -8.46 -18.10
C CYS A 381 -1.48 -9.67 -17.45
N ALA A 382 -0.82 -10.36 -16.51
CA ALA A 382 -1.47 -11.46 -15.80
C ALA A 382 -2.49 -10.93 -14.81
N GLU A 383 -3.66 -11.56 -14.78
CA GLU A 383 -4.65 -11.38 -13.72
C GLU A 383 -4.12 -12.05 -12.45
N ASP A 384 -3.23 -11.35 -11.74
CA ASP A 384 -2.74 -11.82 -10.45
C ASP A 384 -3.77 -11.42 -9.37
N ASP A 385 -4.70 -12.33 -9.11
CA ASP A 385 -5.83 -12.27 -8.15
C ASP A 385 -5.48 -11.76 -6.74
N SER A 386 -4.18 -11.67 -6.42
CA SER A 386 -3.63 -11.29 -5.13
C SER A 386 -3.08 -9.85 -5.08
N LYS A 387 -2.72 -9.26 -6.24
CA LYS A 387 -2.08 -7.92 -6.30
C LYS A 387 -3.08 -6.75 -6.25
N TYR A 388 -4.34 -6.96 -6.63
CA TYR A 388 -5.30 -5.87 -6.88
C TYR A 388 -6.64 -6.02 -6.15
N LEU A 389 -6.62 -6.57 -4.93
CA LEU A 389 -7.78 -6.45 -4.06
C LEU A 389 -7.92 -4.97 -3.66
N PRO A 390 -9.06 -4.32 -3.96
CA PRO A 390 -9.25 -2.91 -3.63
C PRO A 390 -9.06 -2.76 -2.13
N SER A 391 -8.22 -1.81 -1.74
CA SER A 391 -7.93 -1.55 -0.34
C SER A 391 -9.23 -1.22 0.38
N MET A 392 -9.66 -2.07 1.31
CA MET A 392 -10.85 -1.82 2.11
C MET A 392 -10.66 -0.53 2.89
N LEU A 393 -11.52 0.46 2.63
CA LEU A 393 -11.51 1.74 3.32
C LEU A 393 -12.20 1.55 4.67
N MET A 394 -11.50 1.87 5.76
CA MET A 394 -12.02 1.74 7.13
C MET A 394 -12.87 2.95 7.56
N TYR A 395 -13.65 3.52 6.65
CA TYR A 395 -14.58 4.63 6.90
C TYR A 395 -15.74 4.57 5.92
N PHE A 396 -16.89 5.15 6.28
CA PHE A 396 -18.07 5.12 5.40
C PHE A 396 -17.81 5.81 4.06
N HIS A 397 -18.01 5.08 2.95
CA HIS A 397 -17.78 5.58 1.60
C HIS A 397 -18.93 5.23 0.64
N GLN A 398 -18.93 5.87 -0.53
CA GLN A 398 -19.98 5.74 -1.55
C GLN A 398 -19.47 5.14 -2.88
N ARG A 399 -18.38 4.38 -2.82
CA ARG A 399 -17.82 3.69 -4.00
C ARG A 399 -18.80 2.63 -4.55
N THR A 400 -18.86 2.44 -5.86
CA THR A 400 -19.77 1.47 -6.50
C THR A 400 -19.15 0.09 -6.73
N GLN A 401 -17.83 -0.05 -6.53
CA GLN A 401 -17.05 -1.25 -6.81
C GLN A 401 -16.43 -1.79 -5.52
N GLU A 402 -17.22 -2.56 -4.76
CA GLU A 402 -16.76 -3.23 -3.55
C GLU A 402 -16.94 -4.73 -3.67
N LEU A 403 -16.06 -5.48 -3.03
CA LEU A 403 -16.17 -6.92 -2.93
C LEU A 403 -17.10 -7.27 -1.76
N LEU A 404 -18.18 -7.99 -2.04
CA LEU A 404 -19.24 -8.26 -1.04
C LEU A 404 -18.96 -9.51 -0.20
N LEU A 405 -19.00 -10.69 -0.83
CA LEU A 405 -18.84 -11.99 -0.16
C LEU A 405 -17.85 -12.90 -0.88
N TRP A 406 -17.86 -12.85 -2.21
CA TRP A 406 -17.00 -13.65 -3.07
C TRP A 406 -16.31 -12.72 -4.07
N LYS A 407 -15.18 -13.17 -4.62
CA LYS A 407 -14.42 -12.41 -5.62
C LYS A 407 -15.24 -12.13 -6.87
N GLU A 408 -16.07 -13.09 -7.24
CA GLU A 408 -16.93 -13.03 -8.41
C GLU A 408 -18.13 -12.10 -8.20
N TRP A 409 -18.54 -11.86 -6.94
CA TRP A 409 -19.64 -10.95 -6.62
C TRP A 409 -19.12 -9.53 -6.40
N ARG A 410 -18.64 -8.94 -7.49
CA ARG A 410 -18.20 -7.54 -7.55
C ARG A 410 -19.02 -6.77 -8.60
N PRO A 411 -19.81 -5.75 -8.21
CA PRO A 411 -20.47 -4.88 -9.16
C PRO A 411 -19.44 -3.98 -9.86
N MET A 412 -19.35 -4.09 -11.19
CA MET A 412 -18.52 -3.23 -12.06
C MET A 412 -19.32 -2.10 -12.70
N THR A 413 -20.66 -2.23 -12.73
CA THR A 413 -21.58 -1.28 -13.37
C THR A 413 -22.61 -0.76 -12.37
N GLN A 414 -23.19 0.42 -12.64
CA GLN A 414 -24.25 0.98 -11.81
C GLN A 414 -25.48 0.05 -11.70
N GLY A 415 -25.83 -0.65 -12.79
CA GLY A 415 -26.91 -1.63 -12.80
C GLY A 415 -26.61 -2.85 -11.91
N GLN A 416 -25.37 -3.36 -11.92
CA GLN A 416 -24.95 -4.42 -11.02
C GLN A 416 -24.95 -3.97 -9.55
N TYR A 417 -24.55 -2.72 -9.28
CA TYR A 417 -24.62 -2.15 -7.94
C TYR A 417 -26.05 -2.12 -7.40
N ALA A 418 -27.00 -1.60 -8.20
CA ALA A 418 -28.42 -1.61 -7.85
C ALA A 418 -28.95 -3.04 -7.64
N GLY A 419 -28.54 -3.99 -8.48
CA GLY A 419 -28.86 -5.41 -8.33
C GLY A 419 -28.36 -6.00 -7.01
N SER A 420 -27.13 -5.66 -6.60
CA SER A 420 -26.57 -6.08 -5.31
C SER A 420 -27.34 -5.50 -4.13
N VAL A 421 -27.73 -4.21 -4.17
CA VAL A 421 -28.56 -3.58 -3.13
C VAL A 421 -29.88 -4.35 -2.96
N ILE A 422 -30.57 -4.66 -4.06
CA ILE A 422 -31.83 -5.43 -4.01
C ILE A 422 -31.61 -6.83 -3.44
N ALA A 423 -30.53 -7.50 -3.84
CA ALA A 423 -30.19 -8.83 -3.33
C ALA A 423 -29.91 -8.83 -1.82
N ILE A 424 -29.22 -7.80 -1.32
CA ILE A 424 -28.95 -7.62 0.13
C ILE A 424 -30.26 -7.40 0.89
N VAL A 425 -31.14 -6.51 0.40
CA VAL A 425 -32.47 -6.30 1.01
C VAL A 425 -33.25 -7.62 1.06
N ALA A 426 -33.30 -8.36 -0.06
CA ALA A 426 -34.00 -9.63 -0.14
C ALA A 426 -33.43 -10.66 0.84
N MET A 427 -32.11 -10.75 0.97
CA MET A 427 -31.46 -11.65 1.90
C MET A 427 -31.80 -11.28 3.37
N GLY A 428 -31.89 -9.98 3.71
CA GLY A 428 -32.33 -9.53 5.03
C GLY A 428 -33.78 -9.92 5.34
N VAL A 429 -34.68 -9.78 4.36
CA VAL A 429 -36.08 -10.23 4.47
C VAL A 429 -36.17 -11.74 4.69
N VAL A 430 -35.38 -12.53 3.95
CA VAL A 430 -35.33 -14.00 4.09
C VAL A 430 -34.82 -14.40 5.48
N THR A 431 -33.77 -13.75 5.98
CA THR A 431 -33.23 -14.03 7.32
C THR A 431 -34.27 -13.80 8.41
N THR A 432 -35.00 -12.68 8.35
CA THR A 432 -36.11 -12.41 9.27
C THR A 432 -37.24 -13.44 9.13
N GLY A 433 -37.61 -13.80 7.90
CA GLY A 433 -38.62 -14.81 7.64
C GLY A 433 -38.27 -16.19 8.21
N LEU A 434 -37.01 -16.63 8.10
CA LEU A 434 -36.53 -17.89 8.69
C LEU A 434 -36.60 -17.86 10.23
N LYS A 435 -36.25 -16.74 10.85
CA LYS A 435 -36.36 -16.56 12.31
C LYS A 435 -37.82 -16.62 12.77
N THR A 436 -38.73 -15.94 12.06
CA THR A 436 -40.16 -16.01 12.35
C THR A 436 -40.73 -17.41 12.14
N LEU A 437 -40.33 -18.10 11.07
CA LEU A 437 -40.75 -19.48 10.80
C LEU A 437 -40.31 -20.44 11.92
N LYS A 438 -39.08 -20.30 12.43
CA LYS A 438 -38.60 -21.07 13.58
C LYS A 438 -39.48 -20.82 14.82
N GLY A 439 -39.83 -19.56 15.09
CA GLY A 439 -40.73 -19.20 16.19
C GLY A 439 -42.12 -19.82 16.02
N TYR A 440 -42.69 -19.68 14.83
CA TYR A 440 -43.98 -20.26 14.46
C TYR A 440 -44.03 -21.79 14.65
N LEU A 441 -43.06 -22.52 14.09
CA LEU A 441 -42.99 -23.98 14.24
C LEU A 441 -42.83 -24.40 15.70
N SER A 442 -42.05 -23.62 16.48
CA SER A 442 -41.85 -23.89 17.90
C SER A 442 -43.15 -23.74 18.71
N LEU A 443 -43.93 -22.70 18.42
CA LEU A 443 -45.24 -22.50 19.06
C LEU A 443 -46.24 -23.56 18.64
N ARG A 444 -46.26 -23.94 17.35
CA ARG A 444 -47.15 -24.98 16.84
C ARG A 444 -46.88 -26.34 17.48
N TRP A 445 -45.64 -26.80 17.50
CA TRP A 445 -45.30 -28.08 18.13
C TRP A 445 -45.55 -28.05 19.64
N ALA A 446 -45.35 -26.89 20.30
CA ALA A 446 -45.73 -26.74 21.71
C ALA A 446 -47.25 -26.87 21.92
N HIS A 447 -48.06 -26.30 21.03
CA HIS A 447 -49.51 -26.43 21.09
C HIS A 447 -49.99 -27.86 20.82
N GLU A 448 -49.45 -28.54 19.80
CA GLU A 448 -49.77 -29.94 19.50
C GLU A 448 -49.47 -30.85 20.70
N ARG A 449 -48.35 -30.62 21.40
CA ARG A 449 -48.03 -31.35 22.64
C ARG A 449 -48.99 -31.05 23.79
N ALA A 450 -49.44 -29.79 23.93
CA ALA A 450 -50.42 -29.42 24.95
C ALA A 450 -51.81 -30.01 24.67
N ALA A 451 -52.22 -30.10 23.40
CA ALA A 451 -53.50 -30.67 22.99
C ALA A 451 -53.59 -32.19 23.23
N LEU A 452 -52.45 -32.89 23.23
CA LEU A 452 -52.38 -34.33 23.47
C LEU A 452 -52.54 -34.73 24.95
N GLY A 453 -52.63 -33.76 25.89
CA GLY A 453 -53.30 -33.80 27.19
C GLY A 453 -52.87 -34.83 28.26
N GLU A 454 -52.69 -36.10 27.90
CA GLU A 454 -52.41 -37.25 28.78
C GLU A 454 -51.43 -38.26 28.16
N ALA A 455 -51.13 -38.15 26.86
CA ALA A 455 -50.18 -39.01 26.15
C ALA A 455 -48.85 -38.33 25.81
N ALA A 456 -48.63 -37.09 26.28
CA ALA A 456 -47.36 -36.41 26.08
C ALA A 456 -46.24 -37.21 26.77
N PRO A 457 -45.15 -37.56 26.05
CA PRO A 457 -44.07 -38.35 26.62
C PRO A 457 -43.50 -37.60 27.82
N VAL A 458 -43.60 -38.20 29.01
CA VAL A 458 -42.94 -37.70 30.22
C VAL A 458 -41.47 -37.51 29.87
N PRO A 459 -40.87 -36.32 30.10
CA PRO A 459 -39.48 -36.09 29.77
C PRO A 459 -38.62 -37.10 30.53
N SER A 460 -38.12 -38.11 29.82
CA SER A 460 -37.37 -39.22 30.41
C SER A 460 -35.98 -38.77 30.87
N SER A 461 -35.48 -37.67 30.32
CA SER A 461 -34.29 -36.98 30.78
C SER A 461 -34.24 -35.54 30.23
N VAL A 462 -33.57 -34.64 30.96
CA VAL A 462 -33.27 -33.29 30.50
C VAL A 462 -32.24 -33.28 29.37
N TRP A 463 -31.41 -34.32 29.27
CA TRP A 463 -30.21 -34.34 28.44
C TRP A 463 -30.33 -35.14 27.14
N LEU A 464 -31.25 -36.11 27.04
CA LEU A 464 -31.42 -36.97 25.87
C LEU A 464 -32.80 -36.74 25.21
N PRO A 465 -32.83 -36.40 23.92
CA PRO A 465 -34.09 -36.23 23.19
C PRO A 465 -34.77 -37.57 22.95
N ALA A 466 -36.10 -37.59 23.03
CA ALA A 466 -36.88 -38.75 22.61
C ALA A 466 -36.77 -38.96 21.09
N ARG A 467 -36.82 -40.21 20.63
CA ARG A 467 -36.68 -40.56 19.20
C ARG A 467 -37.71 -39.85 18.31
N GLU A 468 -38.89 -39.54 18.85
CA GLU A 468 -39.98 -38.83 18.18
C GLU A 468 -39.73 -37.31 18.09
N GLN A 469 -38.89 -36.74 18.95
CA GLN A 469 -38.53 -35.32 18.93
C GLN A 469 -37.31 -35.01 18.03
N LEU A 470 -36.63 -36.04 17.53
CA LEU A 470 -35.42 -35.88 16.71
C LEU A 470 -35.68 -35.11 15.41
N SER A 471 -36.83 -35.32 14.76
CA SER A 471 -37.17 -34.61 13.51
C SER A 471 -37.42 -33.12 13.75
N GLU A 472 -38.12 -32.77 14.82
CA GLU A 472 -38.38 -31.37 15.21
C GLU A 472 -37.08 -30.64 15.57
N ILE A 473 -36.21 -31.32 16.32
CA ILE A 473 -34.90 -30.79 16.71
C ILE A 473 -34.04 -30.62 15.45
N ALA A 474 -34.01 -31.61 14.55
CA ALA A 474 -33.25 -31.51 13.30
C ALA A 474 -33.71 -30.33 12.44
N ILE A 475 -35.03 -30.10 12.31
CA ILE A 475 -35.58 -28.96 11.56
C ILE A 475 -35.18 -27.63 12.23
N LYS A 476 -35.27 -27.52 13.57
CA LYS A 476 -34.83 -26.32 14.30
C LYS A 476 -33.35 -26.04 14.12
N CYS A 477 -32.51 -27.08 14.21
CA CYS A 477 -31.07 -26.97 14.00
C CYS A 477 -30.76 -26.53 12.57
N GLY A 478 -31.43 -27.09 11.55
CA GLY A 478 -31.26 -26.70 10.16
C GLY A 478 -31.62 -25.25 9.90
N ILE A 479 -32.79 -24.79 10.37
CA ILE A 479 -33.20 -23.38 10.23
C ILE A 479 -32.20 -22.46 10.96
N THR A 480 -31.79 -22.83 12.18
CA THR A 480 -30.83 -22.04 12.96
C THR A 480 -29.47 -21.93 12.26
N GLY A 481 -28.98 -23.03 11.67
CA GLY A 481 -27.73 -23.03 10.91
C GLY A 481 -27.79 -22.08 9.72
N ILE A 482 -28.85 -22.15 8.90
CA ILE A 482 -29.03 -21.29 7.74
C ILE A 482 -29.17 -19.82 8.16
N SER A 483 -30.00 -19.52 9.16
CA SER A 483 -30.17 -18.15 9.67
C SER A 483 -28.86 -17.56 10.16
N LEU A 484 -28.06 -18.33 10.90
CA LEU A 484 -26.77 -17.88 11.41
C LEU A 484 -25.78 -17.59 10.27
N THR A 485 -25.74 -18.45 9.24
CA THR A 485 -24.90 -18.21 8.06
C THR A 485 -25.29 -16.90 7.34
N LEU A 486 -26.58 -16.65 7.17
CA LEU A 486 -27.05 -15.42 6.54
C LEU A 486 -26.79 -14.17 7.41
N ASP A 487 -26.92 -14.28 8.73
CA ASP A 487 -26.58 -13.19 9.65
C ASP A 487 -25.08 -12.82 9.57
N TYR A 488 -24.18 -13.83 9.51
CA TYR A 488 -22.75 -13.57 9.29
C TYR A 488 -22.46 -12.98 7.92
N PHE A 489 -23.17 -13.41 6.87
CA PHE A 489 -23.03 -12.80 5.54
C PHE A 489 -23.45 -11.33 5.55
N MET A 490 -24.57 -10.99 6.20
CA MET A 490 -25.00 -9.60 6.39
C MET A 490 -24.01 -8.77 7.19
N MET A 491 -23.43 -9.36 8.24
CA MET A 491 -22.36 -8.72 9.02
C MET A 491 -21.13 -8.42 8.14
N LEU A 492 -20.67 -9.39 7.34
CA LEU A 492 -19.54 -9.18 6.42
C LEU A 492 -19.84 -8.06 5.41
N ILE A 493 -21.07 -8.03 4.86
CA ILE A 493 -21.50 -6.96 3.97
C ILE A 493 -21.48 -5.60 4.69
N ALA A 494 -21.95 -5.51 5.94
CA ALA A 494 -21.94 -4.26 6.70
C ALA A 494 -20.49 -3.79 7.02
N MET A 495 -19.56 -4.72 7.20
CA MET A 495 -18.13 -4.43 7.38
C MET A 495 -17.42 -3.89 6.13
N THR A 496 -18.09 -3.86 4.97
CA THR A 496 -17.55 -3.19 3.77
C THR A 496 -17.56 -1.67 3.86
N PHE A 497 -18.18 -1.07 4.90
CA PHE A 497 -18.32 0.38 5.08
C PHE A 497 -18.96 1.14 3.89
N ASN A 498 -19.61 0.45 2.96
CA ASN A 498 -20.35 1.08 1.89
C ASN A 498 -21.71 1.58 2.41
N ILE A 499 -21.98 2.89 2.27
CA ILE A 499 -23.21 3.50 2.80
C ILE A 499 -24.46 2.83 2.20
N GLY A 500 -24.47 2.58 0.88
CA GLY A 500 -25.65 2.01 0.22
C GLY A 500 -25.90 0.56 0.62
N PHE A 501 -24.84 -0.26 0.76
CA PHE A 501 -25.00 -1.63 1.25
C PHE A 501 -25.38 -1.67 2.73
N PHE A 502 -24.79 -0.83 3.57
CA PHE A 502 -25.15 -0.72 4.98
C PHE A 502 -26.63 -0.36 5.15
N CYS A 503 -27.12 0.66 4.43
CA CYS A 503 -28.53 1.00 4.42
C CYS A 503 -29.41 -0.13 3.87
N ALA A 504 -28.93 -0.90 2.88
CA ALA A 504 -29.64 -2.06 2.33
C ALA A 504 -29.79 -3.19 3.37
N VAL A 505 -28.75 -3.46 4.18
CA VAL A 505 -28.81 -4.44 5.28
C VAL A 505 -29.89 -4.03 6.28
N ILE A 506 -29.84 -2.80 6.79
CA ILE A 506 -30.83 -2.27 7.76
C ILE A 506 -32.23 -2.29 7.14
N GLY A 507 -32.37 -1.77 5.92
CA GLY A 507 -33.63 -1.74 5.20
C GLY A 507 -34.23 -3.14 5.00
N GLY A 508 -33.40 -4.14 4.71
CA GLY A 508 -33.81 -5.54 4.60
C GLY A 508 -34.37 -6.11 5.90
N TYR A 509 -33.70 -5.89 7.03
CA TYR A 509 -34.21 -6.36 8.33
C TYR A 509 -35.51 -5.66 8.74
N VAL A 510 -35.61 -4.34 8.55
CA VAL A 510 -36.83 -3.56 8.84
C VAL A 510 -37.99 -3.98 7.94
N LEU A 511 -37.74 -4.16 6.65
CA LEU A 511 -38.76 -4.63 5.72
C LEU A 511 -39.20 -6.06 6.08
N GLY A 512 -38.25 -6.93 6.45
CA GLY A 512 -38.55 -8.29 6.89
C GLY A 512 -39.40 -8.32 8.16
N SER A 513 -39.10 -7.46 9.15
CA SER A 513 -39.89 -7.41 10.39
C SER A 513 -41.29 -6.85 10.14
N MET A 514 -41.44 -5.89 9.23
CA MET A 514 -42.77 -5.40 8.83
C MET A 514 -43.60 -6.49 8.14
N VAL A 515 -42.98 -7.26 7.23
CA VAL A 515 -43.68 -8.31 6.48
C VAL A 515 -44.02 -9.52 7.37
N PHE A 516 -43.16 -9.90 8.31
CA PHE A 516 -43.35 -11.14 9.09
C PHE A 516 -43.76 -10.92 10.56
N GLY A 517 -43.72 -9.69 11.08
CA GLY A 517 -44.02 -9.40 12.49
C GLY A 517 -45.44 -9.81 12.88
N HIS A 518 -46.41 -9.48 12.03
CA HIS A 518 -47.82 -9.82 12.26
C HIS A 518 -48.10 -11.34 12.31
N VAL A 519 -47.24 -12.17 11.71
CA VAL A 519 -47.47 -13.62 11.63
C VAL A 519 -47.39 -14.25 13.02
N LEU A 520 -46.39 -13.86 13.81
CA LEU A 520 -46.19 -14.43 15.15
C LEU A 520 -47.26 -13.92 16.14
N GLU A 521 -47.59 -12.63 16.06
CA GLU A 521 -48.63 -12.00 16.88
C GLU A 521 -50.01 -12.62 16.64
N ASN A 522 -50.42 -12.72 15.37
CA ASN A 522 -51.72 -13.29 15.00
C ASN A 522 -51.80 -14.76 15.40
N TYR A 523 -50.72 -15.53 15.25
CA TYR A 523 -50.71 -16.92 15.65
C TYR A 523 -50.82 -17.10 17.16
N GLY A 524 -50.09 -16.29 17.94
CA GLY A 524 -50.23 -16.27 19.40
C GLY A 524 -51.65 -15.93 19.86
N ALA A 525 -52.29 -14.94 19.22
CA ALA A 525 -53.67 -14.57 19.52
C ALA A 525 -54.68 -15.70 19.23
N ILE A 526 -54.52 -16.41 18.10
CA ILE A 526 -55.37 -17.57 17.75
C ILE A 526 -55.23 -18.67 18.81
N LEU A 527 -54.00 -19.03 19.17
CA LEU A 527 -53.74 -20.07 20.16
C LEU A 527 -54.31 -19.71 21.55
N HIS A 528 -54.21 -18.45 21.95
CA HIS A 528 -54.76 -17.98 23.22
C HIS A 528 -56.30 -18.00 23.20
N HIS A 529 -56.93 -17.64 22.08
CA HIS A 529 -58.38 -17.76 21.91
C HIS A 529 -58.83 -19.23 22.00
N GLU A 530 -58.17 -20.16 21.32
CA GLU A 530 -58.47 -21.59 21.40
C GLU A 530 -58.33 -22.14 22.81
N ARG A 531 -57.27 -21.75 23.53
CA ARG A 531 -57.07 -22.13 24.94
C ARG A 531 -58.20 -21.61 25.84
N ARG A 532 -58.66 -20.36 25.64
CA ARG A 532 -59.79 -19.78 26.38
C ARG A 532 -61.08 -20.55 26.14
N VAL A 533 -61.36 -20.93 24.89
CA VAL A 533 -62.55 -21.71 24.53
C VAL A 533 -62.50 -23.11 25.15
N ALA A 534 -61.35 -23.78 25.09
CA ALA A 534 -61.15 -25.09 25.72
C ALA A 534 -61.38 -25.05 27.24
N ASN A 535 -60.81 -24.05 27.92
CA ASN A 535 -60.98 -23.84 29.37
C ASN A 535 -62.45 -23.53 29.74
N ALA A 536 -63.15 -22.73 28.93
CA ALA A 536 -64.56 -22.43 29.14
C ALA A 536 -65.45 -23.69 29.02
N LYS A 537 -65.13 -24.58 28.07
CA LYS A 537 -65.83 -25.87 27.90
C LYS A 537 -65.58 -26.82 29.08
N ALA A 538 -64.33 -26.90 29.56
CA ALA A 538 -63.98 -27.70 30.73
C ALA A 538 -64.74 -27.24 32.00
N ARG A 539 -64.88 -25.93 32.19
CA ARG A 539 -65.66 -25.37 33.32
C ARG A 539 -67.16 -25.70 33.23
N ARG A 540 -67.76 -25.68 32.04
CA ARG A 540 -69.18 -26.05 31.87
C ARG A 540 -69.43 -27.54 32.07
N GLY A 541 -68.54 -28.42 31.59
CA GLY A 541 -68.65 -29.87 31.78
C GLY A 541 -68.54 -30.32 33.24
N SER A 542 -67.83 -29.56 34.08
CA SER A 542 -67.74 -29.82 35.53
C SER A 542 -68.98 -29.34 36.31
N GLY A 543 -69.72 -28.37 35.77
CA GLY A 543 -70.95 -27.83 36.39
C GLY A 543 -72.15 -28.78 36.36
N ASP A 544 -72.31 -29.56 35.29
CA ASP A 544 -73.41 -30.53 35.16
C ASP A 544 -73.22 -31.80 36.00
N ALA A 545 -72.01 -32.05 36.51
CA ALA A 545 -71.72 -33.17 37.42
C ALA A 545 -72.02 -32.87 38.89
N LEU A 546 -72.17 -31.58 39.27
CA LEU A 546 -72.43 -31.17 40.66
C LEU A 546 -73.90 -30.82 40.97
N GLY A 547 -74.81 -30.95 39.99
CA GLY A 547 -76.25 -30.71 40.17
C GLY A 547 -77.08 -31.93 40.61
N ALA A 548 -76.49 -33.13 40.69
CA ALA A 548 -77.24 -34.38 40.93
C ALA A 548 -77.15 -34.94 42.36
N ASN A 549 -76.40 -34.31 43.28
CA ASN A 549 -76.23 -34.83 44.65
C ASN A 549 -76.37 -33.72 45.71
N THR A 550 -77.59 -33.22 45.90
CA THR A 550 -77.98 -32.58 47.16
C THR A 550 -79.31 -33.14 47.64
N ALA A 551 -79.27 -34.35 48.17
CA ALA A 551 -80.20 -34.78 49.19
C ALA A 551 -79.43 -35.60 50.23
N ASP A 552 -79.60 -35.20 51.47
CA ASP A 552 -79.32 -35.88 52.72
C ASP A 552 -78.03 -35.65 53.53
N HIS A 553 -78.32 -35.48 54.83
CA HIS A 553 -77.46 -35.55 56.02
C HIS A 553 -76.67 -34.35 56.56
N LYS A 554 -77.45 -33.50 57.25
CA LYS A 554 -77.32 -33.03 58.64
C LYS A 554 -76.23 -33.67 59.55
N LYS A 555 -75.53 -32.78 60.27
CA LYS A 555 -75.04 -32.78 61.68
C LYS A 555 -73.55 -33.08 62.00
N GLY A 556 -72.95 -32.14 62.74
CA GLY A 556 -71.96 -32.34 63.82
C GLY A 556 -70.51 -32.08 63.41
N ALA A 557 -69.91 -30.90 63.61
CA ALA A 557 -69.42 -30.29 64.86
C ALA A 557 -68.09 -30.89 65.38
N SER A 558 -67.11 -29.96 65.53
CA SER A 558 -66.06 -29.83 66.56
C SER A 558 -64.59 -29.95 66.12
N SER A 559 -63.92 -28.76 66.14
CA SER A 559 -62.63 -28.41 66.79
C SER A 559 -61.34 -29.14 66.36
N SER A 560 -60.17 -28.50 66.20
CA SER A 560 -59.59 -27.44 67.03
C SER A 560 -58.33 -26.78 66.39
N ALA A 561 -58.16 -25.48 66.66
CA ALA A 561 -56.96 -24.77 67.15
C ALA A 561 -55.64 -24.76 66.32
N ALA A 562 -54.74 -23.77 66.40
CA ALA A 562 -54.68 -22.39 66.90
C ALA A 562 -53.26 -21.83 66.59
N ALA A 563 -53.06 -20.52 66.81
CA ALA A 563 -51.81 -19.73 66.94
C ALA A 563 -51.19 -19.18 65.63
N ALA A 564 -51.23 -17.87 65.33
CA ALA A 564 -50.60 -16.67 65.98
C ALA A 564 -49.08 -16.56 65.64
N ALA A 565 -48.44 -15.42 65.34
CA ALA A 565 -48.70 -14.00 65.65
C ALA A 565 -47.82 -13.03 64.79
N ASN A 566 -48.24 -11.75 64.75
CA ASN A 566 -47.50 -10.45 64.78
C ASN A 566 -46.38 -10.10 63.76
N GLY A 567 -46.21 -8.86 63.28
CA GLY A 567 -46.89 -7.56 63.49
C GLY A 567 -46.02 -6.34 63.07
N SER A 568 -46.67 -5.15 62.98
CA SER A 568 -46.11 -3.77 63.17
C SER A 568 -45.19 -3.17 62.06
N SER A 569 -45.14 -1.87 61.68
CA SER A 569 -45.89 -0.61 61.90
C SER A 569 -45.35 0.48 60.92
N THR A 570 -46.27 1.24 60.30
CA THR A 570 -46.41 2.72 60.09
C THR A 570 -45.24 3.76 60.02
N THR A 571 -45.33 4.67 59.01
CA THR A 571 -45.02 6.16 58.91
C THR A 571 -43.54 6.65 58.90
N ARG A 572 -43.08 7.74 58.23
CA ARG A 572 -43.62 9.04 57.74
C ARG A 572 -42.61 9.76 56.78
N LEU A 573 -43.14 10.70 55.97
CA LEU A 573 -42.58 11.67 55.00
C LEU A 573 -41.33 12.52 55.40
N THR A 574 -40.52 12.95 54.40
CA THR A 574 -40.22 14.36 54.01
C THR A 574 -39.41 14.47 52.69
N ALA A 575 -39.66 15.54 51.93
CA ALA A 575 -38.95 16.08 50.74
C ALA A 575 -37.45 16.32 50.99
N SER A 576 -36.53 16.49 50.03
CA SER A 576 -36.57 17.11 48.70
C SER A 576 -35.35 16.66 47.85
N ASP A 577 -35.41 17.01 46.56
CA ASP A 577 -34.30 17.17 45.61
C ASP A 577 -33.86 15.96 44.76
N GLU A 578 -33.80 16.27 43.47
CA GLU A 578 -33.05 15.65 42.36
C GLU A 578 -33.79 14.65 41.44
N GLU A 579 -33.94 15.16 40.20
CA GLU A 579 -34.43 14.56 38.98
C GLU A 579 -33.53 13.39 38.56
N GLU A 580 -34.06 12.16 38.50
CA GLU A 580 -33.64 11.01 37.67
C GLU A 580 -34.20 9.72 38.31
N GLU A 581 -35.49 9.41 38.11
CA GLU A 581 -36.08 8.05 38.25
C GLU A 581 -37.61 8.13 38.09
N GLU A 582 -38.08 8.41 36.86
CA GLU A 582 -39.51 8.41 36.54
C GLU A 582 -39.79 7.59 35.27
N GLU A 583 -39.33 6.33 35.25
CA GLU A 583 -39.78 5.35 34.25
C GLU A 583 -39.97 3.92 34.80
N GLU A 584 -39.73 3.67 36.10
CA GLU A 584 -39.80 2.31 36.68
C GLU A 584 -41.14 1.98 37.38
N GLU A 585 -42.05 2.94 37.57
CA GLU A 585 -43.31 2.70 38.32
C GLU A 585 -44.54 2.40 37.43
N ALA A 586 -44.42 2.51 36.10
CA ALA A 586 -45.46 2.06 35.18
C ALA A 586 -45.39 0.53 34.88
N PHE A 587 -44.33 -0.16 35.31
CA PHE A 587 -44.10 -1.58 35.00
C PHE A 587 -44.59 -2.57 36.07
N ARG A 588 -45.11 -2.10 37.23
CA ARG A 588 -45.48 -2.98 38.35
C ARG A 588 -46.95 -3.38 38.48
N VAL A 589 -47.82 -2.99 37.56
CA VAL A 589 -49.22 -3.44 37.54
C VAL A 589 -49.50 -4.35 36.35
N THR A 590 -48.86 -5.53 36.29
CA THR A 590 -49.35 -6.71 35.52
C THR A 590 -48.65 -8.05 35.89
N VAL A 591 -47.95 -8.16 37.02
CA VAL A 591 -47.23 -9.41 37.40
C VAL A 591 -48.05 -10.28 38.38
N ALA A 592 -49.32 -10.54 38.06
CA ALA A 592 -50.13 -11.49 38.85
C ALA A 592 -50.75 -12.63 38.03
N ASP A 593 -50.66 -12.63 36.69
CA ASP A 593 -51.09 -13.74 35.83
C ASP A 593 -50.10 -13.92 34.66
N ALA A 594 -48.81 -13.94 34.96
CA ALA A 594 -47.74 -14.12 33.98
C ALA A 594 -47.53 -15.61 33.65
N ASP A 595 -48.40 -16.17 32.81
CA ASP A 595 -48.10 -17.36 32.01
C ASP A 595 -48.05 -16.95 30.52
N CYS A 596 -46.91 -17.26 29.88
CA CYS A 596 -46.51 -16.95 28.50
C CYS A 596 -45.76 -15.63 28.27
N ASN A 597 -44.61 -15.46 28.95
CA ASN A 597 -43.52 -14.62 28.42
C ASN A 597 -42.60 -15.48 27.53
N CYS A 598 -42.92 -15.56 26.24
CA CYS A 598 -42.09 -16.24 25.22
C CYS A 598 -42.08 -15.46 23.90
N VAL A 599 -41.97 -14.14 23.95
CA VAL A 599 -41.63 -13.33 22.77
C VAL A 599 -40.82 -12.14 23.25
N HIS A 600 -39.54 -12.34 23.51
CA HIS A 600 -38.46 -11.34 23.41
C HIS A 600 -37.20 -11.91 24.08
N SER A 601 -36.47 -12.72 23.33
CA SER A 601 -35.02 -12.96 23.50
C SER A 601 -34.55 -13.85 22.36
N ALA A 602 -34.17 -13.21 21.25
CA ALA A 602 -33.20 -13.68 20.26
C ALA A 602 -32.80 -12.49 19.38
#